data_AF-A0A151IQ61-F1
#
_entry.id   AF-A0A151IQ61-F1
#
_cell.length_a   1.000
_cell.length_b   1.000
_cell.length_c   1.000
_cell.angle_alpha   90.00
_cell.angle_beta   90.00
_cell.angle_gamma   90.00
#
_symmetry.space_group_name_H-M   'P 1'
#
loop_
_entity.id
_entity.type
_entity.pdbx_description
1 polymer ?
#
loop_
_entity_poly.entity_id
_entity_poly.type
_entity_poly.pdbx_seq_one_letter_code
_entity_poly.pdbx_strand_id
1 'polypeptide(L)'
;MLHINALELKAAFNGLRYFAADLHDCDVLLRIDNTTALAYINRYGSIQFPHLSAIVRDLWHWCEVRNIFIFASYISSLENSIADAESRITDPDTEWSLSDEAFLKLSDIFGPFDLDLFASLINSKCDAYIFWFPDPGSVAVDAFTVSWKGIDFYAFPPFILLPRVLRKIVEDEATGTVVIPW
;
A
#
# COMPACT_ATOMS: atom_id res chain seq x y z
N MET A 1 5.32 8.96 -14.81
CA MET A 1 6.51 8.89 -13.93
C MET A 1 6.68 10.10 -12.97
N LEU A 2 5.95 11.22 -13.13
CA LEU A 2 5.99 12.37 -12.19
C LEU A 2 5.15 12.16 -10.91
N HIS A 3 4.06 11.39 -11.01
CA HIS A 3 3.14 11.16 -9.91
C HIS A 3 3.80 10.45 -8.72
N ILE A 4 4.64 9.44 -8.97
CA ILE A 4 5.26 8.65 -7.91
C ILE A 4 6.21 9.50 -7.05
N ASN A 5 7.05 10.34 -7.65
CA ASN A 5 7.96 11.21 -6.90
C ASN A 5 7.20 12.24 -6.04
N ALA A 6 6.03 12.69 -6.48
CA ALA A 6 5.17 13.57 -5.69
C ALA A 6 4.56 12.83 -4.48
N LEU A 7 4.15 11.56 -4.65
CA LEU A 7 3.67 10.73 -3.56
C LEU A 7 4.77 10.46 -2.53
N GLU A 8 5.98 10.14 -2.98
CA GLU A 8 7.14 9.91 -2.09
C GLU A 8 7.47 11.14 -1.23
N LEU A 9 7.46 12.34 -1.85
CA LEU A 9 7.65 13.59 -1.11
C LEU A 9 6.52 13.88 -0.12
N LYS A 10 5.27 13.56 -0.48
CA LYS A 10 4.11 13.69 0.42
C LYS A 10 4.17 12.67 1.56
N ALA A 11 4.61 11.44 1.31
CA ALA A 11 4.80 10.41 2.32
C ALA A 11 5.85 10.84 3.33
N ALA A 12 7.00 11.33 2.87
CA ALA A 12 8.02 11.91 3.73
C ALA A 12 7.49 13.08 4.57
N PHE A 13 6.72 13.99 3.95
CA PHE A 13 6.14 15.12 4.68
C PHE A 13 5.10 14.69 5.72
N ASN A 14 4.20 13.77 5.37
CA ASN A 14 3.20 13.26 6.31
C ASN A 14 3.84 12.49 7.46
N GLY A 15 4.85 11.66 7.17
CA GLY A 15 5.64 10.98 8.20
C GLY A 15 6.27 11.97 9.17
N LEU A 16 6.88 13.04 8.65
CA LEU A 16 7.43 14.11 9.48
C LEU A 16 6.34 14.79 10.33
N ARG A 17 5.21 15.18 9.73
CA ARG A 17 4.10 15.83 10.45
C ARG A 17 3.49 14.96 11.55
N TYR A 18 3.51 13.64 11.38
CA TYR A 18 2.95 12.70 12.33
C TYR A 18 3.95 12.37 13.44
N PHE A 19 5.15 11.90 13.09
CA PHE A 19 6.15 11.44 14.06
C PHE A 19 6.92 12.58 14.74
N ALA A 20 7.04 13.74 14.08
CA ALA A 20 7.70 14.93 14.62
C ALA A 20 6.71 16.03 15.00
N ALA A 21 5.42 15.72 15.17
CA ALA A 21 4.37 16.71 15.45
C ALA A 21 4.71 17.62 16.64
N ASP A 22 5.24 17.02 17.69
CA ASP A 22 5.56 17.66 18.98
C ASP A 22 7.05 18.04 19.11
N LEU A 23 7.85 17.80 18.06
CA LEU A 23 9.27 18.17 18.07
C LEU A 23 9.48 19.65 17.73
N HIS A 24 10.51 20.23 18.33
CA HIS A 24 11.00 21.57 18.04
C HIS A 24 12.50 21.65 18.37
N ASP A 25 13.21 22.61 17.76
CA ASP A 25 14.63 22.89 18.03
C ASP A 25 15.56 21.67 17.91
N CYS A 26 15.38 20.87 16.86
CA CYS A 26 16.13 19.61 16.68
C CYS A 26 16.46 19.26 15.23
N ASP A 27 17.35 18.28 15.06
CA ASP A 27 17.69 17.70 13.76
C ASP A 27 16.94 16.37 13.54
N VAL A 28 16.33 16.20 12.36
CA VAL A 28 15.63 14.96 11.97
C VAL A 28 16.27 14.34 10.73
N LEU A 29 16.68 13.08 10.85
CA LEU A 29 17.19 12.29 9.73
C LEU A 29 16.05 11.53 9.05
N LEU A 30 15.76 11.87 7.79
CA LEU A 30 14.84 11.15 6.94
C LEU A 30 15.58 10.03 6.20
N ARG A 31 15.11 8.79 6.33
CA ARG A 31 15.61 7.63 5.58
C ARG A 31 14.65 7.36 4.43
N ILE A 32 15.11 7.51 3.19
CA ILE A 32 14.28 7.46 1.98
C ILE A 32 14.97 6.58 0.93
N ASP A 33 14.23 5.69 0.28
CA ASP A 33 14.73 4.83 -0.80
C ASP A 33 14.53 5.44 -2.20
N ASN A 34 13.64 6.42 -2.35
CA ASN A 34 13.53 7.23 -3.57
C ASN A 34 14.63 8.30 -3.65
N THR A 35 15.61 8.06 -4.53
CA THR A 35 16.75 8.96 -4.77
C THR A 35 16.36 10.34 -5.31
N THR A 36 15.24 10.45 -6.01
CA THR A 36 14.73 11.74 -6.50
C THR A 36 14.19 12.56 -5.34
N ALA A 37 13.33 11.98 -4.50
CA ALA A 37 12.79 12.65 -3.32
C ALA A 37 13.91 13.10 -2.36
N LEU A 38 14.91 12.24 -2.14
CA LEU A 38 16.13 12.59 -1.39
C LEU A 38 16.83 13.81 -1.96
N ALA A 39 17.08 13.83 -3.28
CA ALA A 39 17.76 14.94 -3.94
C ALA A 39 16.94 16.24 -3.84
N TYR A 40 15.62 16.15 -3.92
CA TYR A 40 14.72 17.30 -3.80
C TYR A 40 14.73 17.89 -2.40
N ILE A 41 14.65 17.07 -1.35
CA ILE A 41 14.68 17.53 0.05
C ILE A 41 16.02 18.21 0.35
N ASN A 42 17.13 17.54 0.05
CA ASN A 42 18.48 18.05 0.37
C ASN A 42 18.89 19.30 -0.43
N ARG A 43 18.22 19.55 -1.57
CA ARG A 43 18.47 20.74 -2.42
C ARG A 43 17.43 21.84 -2.22
N TYR A 44 16.51 21.70 -1.26
CA TYR A 44 15.42 22.66 -1.05
C TYR A 44 14.52 22.84 -2.29
N GLY A 45 14.35 21.77 -3.07
CA GLY A 45 13.59 21.74 -4.31
C GLY A 45 14.46 21.74 -5.57
N SER A 46 13.82 21.91 -6.72
CA SER A 46 14.52 22.08 -8.02
C SER A 46 13.80 23.07 -8.93
N ILE A 47 14.48 23.54 -9.98
CA ILE A 47 13.89 24.43 -11.00
C ILE A 47 13.06 23.63 -12.02
N GLN A 48 13.31 22.33 -12.15
CA GLN A 48 12.81 21.53 -13.27
C GLN A 48 11.31 21.24 -13.17
N PHE A 49 10.78 21.04 -11.97
CA PHE A 49 9.40 20.62 -11.76
C PHE A 49 8.71 21.43 -10.64
N PRO A 50 7.98 22.51 -10.97
CA PRO A 50 7.39 23.42 -9.98
C PRO A 50 6.48 22.75 -8.95
N HIS A 51 5.70 21.73 -9.35
CA HIS A 51 4.81 21.01 -8.44
C HIS A 51 5.54 20.21 -7.33
N LEU A 52 6.70 19.61 -7.61
CA LEU A 52 7.49 18.91 -6.59
C LEU A 52 8.15 19.92 -5.65
N SER A 53 8.64 21.02 -6.22
CA SER A 53 9.24 22.11 -5.45
C SER A 53 8.22 22.80 -4.55
N ALA A 54 6.94 22.85 -4.92
CA ALA A 54 5.88 23.31 -4.04
C ALA A 54 5.76 22.43 -2.79
N ILE A 55 5.71 21.09 -2.96
CA ILE A 55 5.64 20.14 -1.84
C ILE A 55 6.86 20.29 -0.92
N VAL A 56 8.07 20.36 -1.49
CA VAL A 56 9.32 20.51 -0.73
C VAL A 56 9.36 21.84 0.03
N ARG A 57 8.84 22.91 -0.57
CA ARG A 57 8.75 24.22 0.09
C ARG A 57 7.80 24.18 1.27
N ASP A 58 6.63 23.55 1.12
CA ASP A 58 5.67 23.40 2.21
C ASP A 58 6.25 22.57 3.35
N LEU A 59 7.01 21.52 3.01
CA LEU A 59 7.74 20.68 3.95
C LEU A 59 8.77 21.51 4.74
N TRP A 60 9.66 22.24 4.05
CA TRP A 60 10.68 23.07 4.72
C TRP A 60 10.08 24.22 5.52
N HIS A 61 9.00 24.83 5.04
CA HIS A 61 8.30 25.87 5.79
C HIS A 61 7.71 25.33 7.10
N TRP A 62 7.15 24.12 7.08
CA TRP A 62 6.66 23.46 8.28
C TRP A 62 7.78 23.20 9.32
N CYS A 63 8.97 22.82 8.84
CA CYS A 63 10.16 22.64 9.67
C CYS A 63 10.68 23.97 10.23
N GLU A 64 10.75 25.02 9.40
CA GLU A 64 11.26 26.35 9.76
C GLU A 64 10.47 26.95 10.93
N VAL A 65 9.14 26.86 10.88
CA VAL A 65 8.26 27.36 11.97
C VAL A 65 8.54 26.66 13.31
N ARG A 66 9.13 25.45 13.29
CA ARG A 66 9.45 24.64 14.48
C ARG A 66 10.94 24.65 14.83
N ASN A 67 11.75 25.39 14.08
CA ASN A 67 13.20 25.34 14.16
C ASN A 67 13.74 23.88 14.07
N ILE A 68 13.14 23.08 13.20
CA ILE A 68 13.60 21.71 12.89
C ILE A 68 14.49 21.79 11.65
N PHE A 69 15.68 21.21 11.71
CA PHE A 69 16.49 20.98 10.52
C PHE A 69 16.34 19.52 10.08
N ILE A 70 16.17 19.29 8.78
CA ILE A 70 16.01 17.95 8.24
C ILE A 70 17.14 17.59 7.29
N PHE A 71 17.49 16.31 7.25
CA PHE A 71 18.45 15.78 6.29
C PHE A 71 17.94 14.46 5.74
N ALA A 72 17.92 14.29 4.41
CA ALA A 72 17.53 13.04 3.78
C ALA A 72 18.76 12.19 3.44
N SER A 73 18.70 10.91 3.79
CA SER A 73 19.75 9.93 3.47
C SER A 73 19.14 8.66 2.88
N TYR A 74 19.91 8.02 2.00
CA TYR A 74 19.44 6.82 1.33
C TYR A 74 19.36 5.64 2.31
N ILE A 75 18.34 4.81 2.15
CA ILE A 75 18.24 3.48 2.72
C ILE A 75 17.93 2.49 1.60
N SER A 76 18.48 1.27 1.67
CA SER A 76 18.20 0.27 0.64
C SER A 76 16.75 -0.18 0.72
N SER A 77 16.10 -0.45 -0.41
CA SER A 77 14.69 -0.90 -0.42
C SER A 77 14.48 -2.23 0.33
N LEU A 78 15.53 -3.06 0.45
CA LEU A 78 15.52 -4.28 1.28
C LEU A 78 15.37 -3.94 2.78
N GLU A 79 16.01 -2.87 3.25
CA GLU A 79 15.94 -2.39 4.63
C GLU A 79 14.73 -1.48 4.88
N ASN A 80 14.14 -0.92 3.81
CA ASN A 80 12.89 -0.14 3.86
C ASN A 80 11.62 -1.00 3.81
N SER A 81 11.74 -2.32 3.99
CA SER A 81 10.65 -3.28 3.81
C SER A 81 9.42 -3.01 4.67
N ILE A 82 9.59 -2.45 5.88
CA ILE A 82 8.46 -2.10 6.76
C ILE A 82 7.70 -0.90 6.20
N ALA A 83 8.39 0.20 5.86
CA ALA A 83 7.70 1.39 5.34
C ALA A 83 7.13 1.15 3.94
N ASP A 84 7.79 0.32 3.11
CA ASP A 84 7.25 -0.10 1.81
C ASP A 84 6.05 -1.05 1.95
N ALA A 85 6.00 -1.88 3.00
CA ALA A 85 4.80 -2.66 3.30
C ALA A 85 3.66 -1.76 3.80
N GLU A 86 3.93 -0.86 4.75
CA GLU A 86 2.93 0.03 5.35
C GLU A 86 2.42 1.12 4.39
N SER A 87 3.26 1.66 3.49
CA SER A 87 2.82 2.60 2.46
C SER A 87 1.86 1.96 1.46
N ARG A 88 1.98 0.65 1.26
CA ARG A 88 1.06 -0.17 0.45
C ARG A 88 -0.18 -0.62 1.24
N ILE A 89 -0.20 -0.44 2.56
CA ILE A 89 -1.36 -0.70 3.42
C ILE A 89 -2.30 0.51 3.47
N THR A 90 -1.84 1.70 3.08
CA THR A 90 -2.70 2.87 2.83
C THR A 90 -3.08 2.96 1.36
N ASP A 91 -4.08 2.20 0.90
CA ASP A 91 -4.68 2.46 -0.41
C ASP A 91 -6.22 2.30 -0.43
N PRO A 92 -6.94 3.29 -1.01
CA PRO A 92 -8.24 3.14 -1.68
C PRO A 92 -8.46 1.85 -2.51
N ASP A 93 -7.41 1.08 -2.83
CA ASP A 93 -7.51 -0.22 -3.50
C ASP A 93 -8.33 -1.28 -2.76
N THR A 94 -8.66 -1.07 -1.47
CA THR A 94 -9.67 -1.92 -0.81
C THR A 94 -11.06 -1.79 -1.43
N GLU A 95 -11.33 -0.77 -2.25
CA GLU A 95 -12.57 -0.63 -3.05
C GLU A 95 -12.44 -1.12 -4.49
N TRP A 96 -11.24 -1.42 -5.00
CA TRP A 96 -11.05 -1.88 -6.38
C TRP A 96 -11.41 -3.36 -6.48
N SER A 97 -12.65 -3.62 -6.89
CA SER A 97 -13.15 -4.97 -7.16
C SER A 97 -13.27 -5.21 -8.66
N LEU A 98 -13.19 -6.48 -9.06
CA LEU A 98 -13.56 -6.90 -10.40
C LEU A 98 -15.02 -6.49 -10.66
N SER A 99 -15.34 -6.02 -11.87
CA SER A 99 -16.73 -5.68 -12.20
C SER A 99 -17.63 -6.91 -12.10
N ASP A 100 -18.89 -6.72 -11.72
CA ASP A 100 -19.83 -7.84 -11.55
C ASP A 100 -19.99 -8.63 -12.85
N GLU A 101 -20.00 -7.97 -14.01
CA GLU A 101 -20.06 -8.64 -15.31
C GLU A 101 -18.84 -9.55 -15.56
N ALA A 102 -17.64 -9.07 -15.21
CA ALA A 102 -16.42 -9.87 -15.36
C ALA A 102 -16.36 -11.01 -14.33
N PHE A 103 -16.82 -10.76 -13.10
CA PHE A 103 -16.93 -11.79 -12.08
C PHE A 103 -17.92 -12.88 -12.49
N LEU A 104 -19.09 -12.54 -13.03
CA LEU A 104 -20.07 -13.52 -13.51
C LEU A 104 -19.48 -14.41 -14.61
N LYS A 105 -18.80 -13.83 -15.60
CA LYS A 105 -18.10 -14.61 -16.65
C LYS A 105 -17.03 -15.54 -16.08
N LEU A 106 -16.32 -15.07 -15.06
CA LEU A 106 -15.29 -15.85 -14.38
C LEU A 106 -15.90 -16.98 -13.55
N SER A 107 -17.01 -16.72 -12.85
CA SER A 107 -17.77 -17.72 -12.09
C SER A 107 -18.41 -18.77 -12.99
N ASP A 108 -18.83 -18.43 -14.21
CA ASP A 108 -19.36 -19.41 -15.17
C ASP A 108 -18.31 -20.43 -15.63
N ILE A 109 -17.02 -20.06 -15.60
CA ILE A 109 -15.91 -20.89 -16.10
C ILE A 109 -15.21 -21.63 -14.95
N PHE A 110 -14.98 -20.94 -13.83
CA PHE A 110 -14.14 -21.42 -12.73
C PHE A 110 -14.87 -21.52 -11.39
N GLY A 111 -16.11 -21.01 -11.31
CA GLY A 111 -16.91 -21.07 -10.09
C GLY A 111 -17.73 -22.36 -9.98
N PRO A 112 -18.62 -22.45 -8.97
CA PRO A 112 -18.89 -21.43 -7.95
C PRO A 112 -17.72 -21.24 -6.96
N PHE A 113 -17.67 -20.08 -6.30
CA PHE A 113 -16.70 -19.82 -5.24
C PHE A 113 -17.37 -19.74 -3.88
N ASP A 114 -16.74 -20.34 -2.88
CA ASP A 114 -17.20 -20.34 -1.49
C ASP A 114 -16.72 -19.09 -0.74
N LEU A 115 -15.61 -18.49 -1.16
CA LEU A 115 -14.92 -17.47 -0.39
C LEU A 115 -14.23 -16.43 -1.27
N ASP A 116 -14.46 -15.15 -0.97
CA ASP A 116 -13.69 -14.03 -1.51
C ASP A 116 -12.57 -13.63 -0.54
N LEU A 117 -11.31 -13.89 -0.91
CA LEU A 117 -10.17 -13.73 0.00
C LEU A 117 -9.75 -12.27 0.23
N PHE A 118 -10.10 -11.35 -0.66
CA PHE A 118 -9.57 -9.98 -0.62
C PHE A 118 -10.68 -8.95 -0.83
N ALA A 119 -11.71 -9.02 0.01
CA ALA A 119 -12.88 -8.15 -0.11
C ALA A 119 -13.35 -7.60 1.23
N SER A 120 -14.15 -6.55 1.15
CA SER A 120 -14.92 -5.94 2.23
C SER A 120 -16.40 -6.23 2.06
N LEU A 121 -17.22 -5.88 3.06
CA LEU A 121 -18.69 -5.98 2.97
C LEU A 121 -19.29 -5.32 1.73
N ILE A 122 -18.66 -4.24 1.23
CA ILE A 122 -19.22 -3.40 0.17
C ILE A 122 -18.94 -3.98 -1.23
N ASN A 123 -17.88 -4.78 -1.37
CA ASN A 123 -17.40 -5.23 -2.68
C ASN A 123 -17.18 -6.74 -2.79
N SER A 124 -17.59 -7.52 -1.79
CA SER A 124 -17.51 -8.98 -1.84
C SER A 124 -18.28 -9.52 -3.03
N LYS A 125 -17.68 -10.52 -3.69
CA LYS A 125 -18.34 -11.25 -4.78
C LYS A 125 -18.97 -12.56 -4.32
N CYS A 126 -18.71 -12.92 -3.06
CA CYS A 126 -19.26 -14.09 -2.38
C CYS A 126 -19.95 -13.65 -1.08
N ASP A 127 -20.88 -14.48 -0.59
CA ASP A 127 -21.53 -14.26 0.71
C ASP A 127 -20.54 -14.31 1.87
N ALA A 128 -19.53 -15.17 1.75
CA ALA A 128 -18.40 -15.26 2.68
C ALA A 128 -17.18 -14.55 2.09
N TYR A 129 -16.54 -13.70 2.90
CA TYR A 129 -15.34 -12.96 2.50
C TYR A 129 -14.37 -12.75 3.66
N ILE A 130 -13.12 -12.47 3.33
CA ILE A 130 -12.07 -12.09 4.29
C ILE A 130 -11.61 -10.66 4.02
N PHE A 131 -11.59 -9.85 5.08
CA PHE A 131 -11.12 -8.48 5.03
C PHE A 131 -9.80 -8.32 5.79
N TRP A 132 -9.00 -7.33 5.40
CA TRP A 132 -7.71 -7.07 6.03
C TRP A 132 -7.84 -6.55 7.46
N PHE A 133 -8.91 -5.82 7.76
CA PHE A 133 -9.20 -5.26 9.09
C PHE A 133 -10.35 -6.00 9.79
N PRO A 134 -10.50 -5.84 11.12
CA PRO A 134 -11.67 -6.32 11.82
C PRO A 134 -12.97 -5.75 11.23
N ASP A 135 -13.77 -6.63 10.63
CA ASP A 135 -15.09 -6.33 10.10
C ASP A 135 -16.09 -7.35 10.67
N PRO A 136 -17.20 -6.94 11.29
CA PRO A 136 -18.18 -7.87 11.86
C PRO A 136 -18.76 -8.86 10.84
N GLY A 137 -18.74 -8.52 9.55
CA GLY A 137 -19.24 -9.38 8.47
C GLY A 137 -18.21 -10.34 7.88
N SER A 138 -16.91 -10.15 8.15
CA SER A 138 -15.87 -11.00 7.56
C SER A 138 -15.71 -12.32 8.31
N VAL A 139 -15.37 -13.38 7.58
CA VAL A 139 -15.15 -14.71 8.17
C VAL A 139 -13.86 -14.76 8.99
N ALA A 140 -12.87 -13.94 8.61
CA ALA A 140 -11.60 -13.80 9.30
C ALA A 140 -11.03 -12.39 9.08
N VAL A 141 -9.93 -12.10 9.79
CA VAL A 141 -9.09 -10.93 9.58
C VAL A 141 -7.79 -11.40 8.95
N ASP A 142 -7.39 -10.77 7.84
CA ASP A 142 -6.23 -11.14 7.01
C ASP A 142 -6.33 -12.58 6.44
N ALA A 143 -6.48 -12.68 5.12
CA ALA A 143 -6.60 -13.97 4.42
C ALA A 143 -5.40 -14.89 4.63
N PHE A 144 -4.21 -14.36 4.94
CA PHE A 144 -3.03 -15.17 5.15
C PHE A 144 -2.98 -15.86 6.52
N THR A 145 -3.93 -15.58 7.42
CA THR A 145 -4.00 -16.19 8.75
C THR A 145 -4.80 -17.49 8.78
N VAL A 146 -5.54 -17.80 7.70
CA VAL A 146 -6.37 -19.01 7.58
C VAL A 146 -5.79 -19.98 6.56
N SER A 147 -6.20 -21.25 6.65
CA SER A 147 -5.90 -22.26 5.63
C SER A 147 -6.83 -22.11 4.44
N TRP A 148 -6.30 -22.13 3.22
CA TRP A 148 -7.05 -22.12 1.96
C TRP A 148 -7.30 -23.52 1.40
N LYS A 149 -6.75 -24.55 2.05
CA LYS A 149 -6.89 -25.95 1.63
C LYS A 149 -8.35 -26.39 1.62
N GLY A 150 -8.80 -26.90 0.48
CA GLY A 150 -10.16 -27.43 0.30
C GLY A 150 -11.26 -26.37 0.26
N ILE A 151 -10.90 -25.10 0.04
CA ILE A 151 -11.84 -23.99 -0.16
C ILE A 151 -11.77 -23.58 -1.63
N ASP A 152 -12.89 -23.58 -2.34
CA ASP A 152 -12.97 -23.07 -3.70
C ASP A 152 -13.03 -21.54 -3.67
N PHE A 153 -11.88 -20.89 -3.63
CA PHE A 153 -11.80 -19.44 -3.41
C PHE A 153 -11.66 -18.62 -4.71
N TYR A 154 -12.12 -17.38 -4.62
CA TYR A 154 -11.80 -16.29 -5.54
C TYR A 154 -10.85 -15.29 -4.86
N ALA A 155 -9.85 -14.82 -5.59
CA ALA A 155 -8.90 -13.82 -5.11
C ALA A 155 -8.62 -12.75 -6.17
N PHE A 156 -8.86 -11.50 -5.81
CA PHE A 156 -8.37 -10.33 -6.55
C PHE A 156 -7.49 -9.48 -5.64
N PRO A 157 -6.26 -9.95 -5.35
CA PRO A 157 -5.39 -9.29 -4.38
C PRO A 157 -4.77 -8.02 -4.97
N PRO A 158 -4.41 -7.04 -4.12
CA PRO A 158 -3.46 -6.00 -4.48
C PRO A 158 -2.19 -6.61 -5.11
N PHE A 159 -1.66 -5.96 -6.16
CA PHE A 159 -0.57 -6.52 -6.97
C PHE A 159 0.67 -6.91 -6.14
N ILE A 160 1.00 -6.14 -5.09
CA ILE A 160 2.13 -6.44 -4.21
C ILE A 160 1.98 -7.76 -3.46
N LEU A 161 0.75 -8.21 -3.20
CA LEU A 161 0.49 -9.41 -2.44
C LEU A 161 0.58 -10.67 -3.32
N LEU A 162 0.64 -10.54 -4.66
CA LEU A 162 0.67 -11.68 -5.57
C LEU A 162 1.76 -12.73 -5.24
N PRO A 163 3.04 -12.36 -4.97
CA PRO A 163 4.04 -13.35 -4.60
C PRO A 163 3.69 -14.11 -3.31
N ARG A 164 3.04 -13.44 -2.36
CA ARG A 164 2.60 -14.05 -1.10
C ARG A 164 1.37 -14.94 -1.31
N VAL A 165 0.42 -14.53 -2.15
CA VAL A 165 -0.75 -15.34 -2.55
C VAL A 165 -0.29 -16.62 -3.24
N LEU A 166 0.58 -16.53 -4.24
CA LEU A 166 1.10 -17.70 -4.95
C LEU A 166 1.84 -18.66 -4.00
N ARG A 167 2.64 -18.12 -3.08
CA ARG A 167 3.32 -18.92 -2.06
C ARG A 167 2.31 -19.64 -1.16
N LYS A 168 1.31 -18.92 -0.66
CA LYS A 168 0.27 -19.45 0.22
C LYS A 168 -0.53 -20.58 -0.44
N ILE A 169 -0.83 -20.44 -1.74
CA ILE A 169 -1.48 -21.50 -2.54
C ILE A 169 -0.64 -22.78 -2.55
N VAL A 170 0.67 -22.67 -2.75
CA VAL A 170 1.58 -23.82 -2.75
C VAL A 170 1.70 -24.42 -1.35
N GLU A 171 1.89 -23.59 -0.32
CA GLU A 171 2.07 -24.03 1.07
C GLU A 171 0.82 -24.73 1.62
N ASP A 172 -0.36 -24.22 1.31
CA ASP A 172 -1.63 -24.82 1.75
C ASP A 172 -2.09 -25.98 0.87
N GLU A 173 -1.39 -26.27 -0.25
CA GLU A 173 -1.88 -27.18 -1.29
C GLU A 173 -3.30 -26.81 -1.76
N ALA A 174 -3.56 -25.51 -1.87
CA ALA A 174 -4.88 -24.98 -2.18
C ALA A 174 -5.13 -24.96 -3.69
N THR A 175 -6.42 -24.96 -4.07
CA THR A 175 -6.87 -24.76 -5.44
C THR A 175 -7.87 -23.60 -5.42
N GLY A 176 -7.74 -22.65 -6.33
CA GLY A 176 -8.63 -21.48 -6.40
C GLY A 176 -8.28 -20.58 -7.58
N THR A 177 -9.09 -19.55 -7.77
CA THR A 177 -8.96 -18.63 -8.91
C THR A 177 -8.38 -17.29 -8.48
N VAL A 178 -7.22 -16.94 -9.03
CA VAL A 178 -6.55 -15.65 -8.79
C VAL A 178 -6.61 -14.80 -10.05
N VAL A 179 -7.17 -13.60 -9.93
CA VAL A 179 -7.18 -12.61 -11.01
C VAL A 179 -5.99 -11.68 -10.85
N ILE A 180 -5.22 -11.50 -11.92
CA ILE A 180 -4.01 -10.67 -11.94
C ILE A 180 -4.12 -9.62 -13.05
N PRO A 181 -3.63 -8.38 -12.84
CA PRO A 181 -3.49 -7.40 -13.91
C PRO A 181 -2.41 -7.86 -14.91
N TRP A 182 -2.62 -7.55 -16.19
CA TRP A 182 -1.69 -7.82 -17.29
C TRP A 182 -0.91 -6.57 -17.71
#